data_AF-A0A3B8HSA4-F1
#
_entry.id   AF-A0A3B8HSA4-F1
#
_cell.length_a   1.000
_cell.length_b   1.000
_cell.length_c   1.000
_cell.angle_alpha   90.00
_cell.angle_beta   90.00
_cell.angle_gamma   90.00
#
_symmetry.space_group_name_H-M   'P 1'
#
loop_
_entity.id
_entity.type
_entity.pdbx_description
1 polymer ?
#
loop_
_entity_poly.entity_id
_entity_poly.type
_entity_poly.pdbx_seq_one_letter_code
_entity_poly.pdbx_strand_id
1 'polypeptide(L)'
;ENRGPKKQIAFDENGKPTKACEGFARGQGIPVEELEVREVNGIEYVYAVKNLVGKPSELILPEILAGLVTSLSFPKSMRWGYYHTRFPRPIRWLVALFGEQIVPFEIENLASGRKTWGHRFLAPEPFDIAAPADYLKQMESHFVVLDQDVRRELIWKQVKAAAAEAGG
;
A
#
# COMPACT_ATOMS: atom_id res chain seq x y z
N GLU A 1 -18.74 -2.75 -13.78
CA GLU A 1 -19.94 -2.22 -14.46
C GLU A 1 -21.14 -2.34 -13.53
N ASN A 2 -22.10 -1.42 -13.58
CA ASN A 2 -23.32 -1.47 -12.79
C ASN A 2 -24.54 -1.24 -13.68
N ARG A 3 -25.59 -2.06 -13.49
CA ARG A 3 -26.85 -1.96 -14.24
C ARG A 3 -27.78 -0.95 -13.58
N GLY A 4 -28.22 0.02 -14.36
CA GLY A 4 -29.15 1.07 -13.98
C GLY A 4 -30.59 0.79 -14.45
N PRO A 5 -31.44 1.83 -14.45
CA PRO A 5 -32.83 1.71 -14.88
C PRO A 5 -32.97 1.39 -16.37
N LYS A 6 -34.16 0.91 -16.77
CA LYS A 6 -34.52 0.73 -18.19
C LYS A 6 -34.37 2.06 -18.93
N LYS A 7 -33.98 2.03 -20.21
CA LYS A 7 -33.83 3.24 -21.05
C LYS A 7 -35.10 4.11 -21.04
N GLN A 8 -36.28 3.48 -21.10
CA GLN A 8 -37.59 4.15 -21.03
C GLN A 8 -37.83 4.93 -19.73
N ILE A 9 -37.14 4.58 -18.64
CA ILE A 9 -37.24 5.27 -17.34
C ILE A 9 -36.08 6.27 -17.21
N ALA A 10 -34.95 5.99 -17.87
CA ALA A 10 -33.75 6.81 -17.81
C ALA A 10 -33.80 8.05 -18.73
N PHE A 11 -34.53 7.98 -19.84
CA PHE A 11 -34.68 9.09 -20.79
C PHE A 11 -36.16 9.40 -21.00
N ASP A 12 -36.48 10.70 -21.12
CA ASP A 12 -37.82 11.15 -21.47
C ASP A 12 -38.08 11.01 -22.98
N GLU A 13 -39.31 11.33 -23.41
CA GLU A 13 -39.72 11.27 -24.82
C GLU A 13 -38.91 12.20 -25.75
N ASN A 14 -38.19 13.18 -25.19
CA ASN A 14 -37.30 14.09 -25.91
C ASN A 14 -35.83 13.66 -25.88
N GLY A 15 -35.53 12.49 -25.30
CA GLY A 15 -34.18 11.98 -25.14
C GLY A 15 -33.37 12.67 -24.04
N LYS A 16 -34.00 13.47 -23.16
CA LYS A 16 -33.32 14.10 -22.03
C LYS A 16 -33.23 13.14 -20.83
N PRO A 17 -32.15 13.20 -20.05
CA PRO A 17 -32.01 12.40 -18.84
C PRO A 17 -33.11 12.72 -17.83
N THR A 18 -33.73 11.68 -17.27
CA THR A 18 -34.66 11.84 -16.15
C THR A 18 -33.89 11.92 -14.83
N LYS A 19 -34.57 12.35 -13.76
CA LYS A 19 -34.00 12.32 -12.39
C LYS A 19 -33.48 10.93 -11.97
N ALA A 20 -34.07 9.86 -12.52
CA ALA A 20 -33.62 8.50 -12.24
C ALA A 20 -32.26 8.20 -12.89
N CYS A 21 -32.03 8.70 -14.10
CA CYS A 21 -30.76 8.60 -14.81
C CYS A 21 -29.68 9.46 -14.15
N GLU A 22 -30.00 10.73 -13.83
CA GLU A 22 -29.08 11.63 -13.14
C GLU A 22 -28.69 11.11 -11.75
N GLY A 23 -29.65 10.60 -10.99
CA GLY A 23 -29.41 9.99 -9.68
C GLY A 23 -28.53 8.75 -9.77
N PHE A 24 -28.74 7.92 -10.79
CA PHE A 24 -27.90 6.75 -11.05
C PHE A 24 -26.48 7.16 -11.46
N ALA A 25 -26.32 8.08 -12.41
CA ALA A 25 -25.03 8.63 -12.84
C ALA A 25 -24.25 9.22 -11.65
N ARG A 26 -24.92 10.02 -10.82
CA ARG A 26 -24.35 10.63 -9.61
C ARG A 26 -23.94 9.58 -8.57
N GLY A 27 -24.77 8.55 -8.34
CA GLY A 27 -24.43 7.46 -7.43
C GLY A 27 -23.25 6.62 -7.93
N GLN A 28 -23.06 6.57 -9.25
CA GLN A 28 -21.91 5.95 -9.88
C GLN A 28 -20.72 6.91 -10.03
N GLY A 29 -20.87 8.21 -9.82
CA GLY A 29 -19.79 9.18 -9.95
C GLY A 29 -19.26 9.33 -11.38
N ILE A 30 -20.10 9.09 -12.39
CA ILE A 30 -19.80 9.35 -13.80
C ILE A 30 -20.84 10.30 -14.37
N PRO A 31 -20.50 11.11 -15.39
CA PRO A 31 -21.47 11.95 -16.10
C PRO A 31 -22.51 11.09 -16.84
N VAL A 32 -23.70 11.64 -17.06
CA VAL A 32 -24.82 10.90 -17.71
C VAL A 32 -24.46 10.53 -19.14
N GLU A 33 -23.63 11.34 -19.79
CA GLU A 33 -23.14 11.17 -21.15
C GLU A 33 -22.22 9.94 -21.31
N GLU A 34 -21.61 9.45 -20.21
CA GLU A 34 -20.76 8.26 -20.21
C GLU A 34 -21.55 6.95 -19.95
N LEU A 35 -22.88 7.04 -19.79
CA LEU A 35 -23.72 5.86 -19.61
C LEU A 35 -23.95 5.13 -20.94
N GLU A 36 -23.73 3.82 -20.93
CA GLU A 36 -23.97 2.97 -22.09
C GLU A 36 -25.38 2.38 -22.04
N VAL A 37 -26.07 2.33 -23.18
CA VAL A 37 -27.34 1.58 -23.31
C VAL A 37 -27.04 0.21 -23.88
N ARG A 38 -27.42 -0.85 -23.17
CA ARG A 38 -27.29 -2.24 -23.65
C ARG A 38 -28.63 -2.96 -23.60
N GLU A 39 -28.90 -3.74 -24.63
CA GLU A 39 -30.08 -4.60 -24.70
C GLU A 39 -29.79 -5.93 -24.00
N VAL A 40 -30.67 -6.32 -23.08
CA VAL A 40 -30.65 -7.64 -22.45
C VAL A 40 -32.04 -8.24 -22.55
N ASN A 41 -32.16 -9.35 -23.29
CA ASN A 41 -33.42 -10.07 -23.50
C ASN A 41 -34.56 -9.18 -24.06
N GLY A 42 -34.28 -8.34 -25.06
CA GLY A 42 -35.29 -7.46 -25.67
C GLY A 42 -35.58 -6.18 -24.88
N ILE A 43 -34.87 -5.92 -23.77
CA ILE A 43 -35.08 -4.74 -22.93
C ILE A 43 -33.78 -3.93 -22.85
N GLU A 44 -33.85 -2.66 -23.24
CA GLU A 44 -32.73 -1.72 -23.15
C GLU A 44 -32.56 -1.20 -21.71
N TYR A 45 -31.36 -1.39 -21.15
CA TYR A 45 -30.96 -0.88 -19.83
C TYR A 45 -29.79 0.07 -19.95
N VAL A 46 -29.71 1.02 -19.02
CA VAL A 46 -28.57 1.92 -18.90
C VAL A 46 -27.51 1.30 -18.00
N TYR A 47 -26.24 1.38 -18.38
CA TYR A 47 -25.10 0.80 -17.68
C TYR A 47 -24.05 1.87 -17.39
N ALA A 48 -23.56 1.86 -16.16
CA ALA A 48 -22.36 2.60 -15.77
C ALA A 48 -21.14 1.69 -15.94
N VAL A 49 -20.35 1.94 -16.98
CA VAL A 49 -19.11 1.21 -17.25
C VAL A 49 -17.94 2.08 -16.81
N LYS A 50 -17.45 1.85 -15.58
CA LYS A 50 -16.24 2.51 -15.09
C LYS A 50 -15.02 1.86 -15.72
N ASN A 51 -14.49 2.46 -16.77
CA ASN A 51 -13.17 2.13 -17.29
C ASN A 51 -12.12 2.96 -16.55
N LEU A 52 -11.56 2.39 -15.49
CA LEU A 52 -10.40 2.95 -14.83
C LEU A 52 -9.18 2.62 -15.68
N VAL A 53 -8.68 3.62 -16.43
CA VAL A 53 -7.41 3.49 -17.12
C VAL A 53 -6.32 3.20 -16.09
N GLY A 54 -5.62 2.09 -16.25
CA GLY A 54 -4.51 1.72 -15.38
C GLY A 54 -3.45 2.83 -15.39
N LYS A 55 -3.01 3.26 -14.22
CA LYS A 55 -1.88 4.18 -14.09
C LYS A 55 -0.60 3.37 -13.80
N PRO A 56 0.57 3.83 -14.27
CA PRO A 56 1.85 3.27 -13.86
C PRO A 56 1.98 3.22 -12.33
N SER A 57 2.50 2.12 -11.81
CA SER A 57 2.62 1.92 -10.37
C SER A 57 3.44 3.02 -9.69
N GLU A 58 4.47 3.56 -10.36
CA GLU A 58 5.30 4.63 -9.79
C GLU A 58 4.50 5.90 -9.48
N LEU A 59 3.39 6.14 -10.18
CA LEU A 59 2.55 7.32 -9.96
C LEU A 59 1.57 7.18 -8.79
N ILE A 60 1.25 5.94 -8.39
CA ILE A 60 0.23 5.68 -7.35
C ILE A 60 0.88 5.24 -6.03
N LEU A 61 2.02 4.54 -6.10
CA LEU A 61 2.70 4.01 -4.93
C LEU A 61 3.04 5.07 -3.87
N PRO A 62 3.51 6.29 -4.21
CA PRO A 62 3.78 7.33 -3.20
C PRO A 62 2.59 7.63 -2.28
N GLU A 63 1.41 7.84 -2.87
CA GLU A 63 0.18 8.15 -2.13
C GLU A 63 -0.28 6.95 -1.29
N ILE A 64 -0.23 5.74 -1.87
CA ILE A 64 -0.61 4.51 -1.17
C ILE A 64 0.29 4.27 0.04
N LEU A 65 1.61 4.40 -0.12
CA LEU A 65 2.56 4.15 0.95
C LEU A 65 2.47 5.20 2.06
N ALA A 66 2.31 6.48 1.70
CA ALA A 66 2.08 7.55 2.68
C ALA A 66 0.77 7.33 3.47
N GLY A 67 -0.31 6.98 2.76
CA GLY A 67 -1.59 6.61 3.36
C GLY A 67 -1.49 5.38 4.26
N LEU A 68 -0.73 4.36 3.84
CA LEU A 68 -0.51 3.16 4.63
C LEU A 68 0.16 3.50 5.96
N VAL A 69 1.28 4.23 5.95
CA VAL A 69 2.00 4.61 7.19
C VAL A 69 1.11 5.40 8.14
N THR A 70 0.32 6.33 7.63
CA THR A 70 -0.57 7.19 8.42
C THR A 70 -1.86 6.49 8.89
N SER A 71 -2.26 5.40 8.23
CA SER A 71 -3.42 4.59 8.63
C SER A 71 -3.14 3.60 9.76
N LEU A 72 -1.87 3.33 10.08
CA LEU A 72 -1.49 2.38 11.11
C LEU A 72 -1.92 2.86 12.50
N SER A 73 -2.75 2.07 13.17
CA SER A 73 -3.23 2.32 14.52
C SER A 73 -2.54 1.40 15.53
N PHE A 74 -2.17 1.96 16.68
CA PHE A 74 -1.43 1.26 17.71
C PHE A 74 -2.07 1.49 19.09
N PRO A 75 -2.17 0.47 19.95
CA PRO A 75 -2.74 0.62 21.30
C PRO A 75 -2.02 1.67 22.15
N LYS A 76 -0.72 1.84 21.94
CA LYS A 76 0.10 2.90 22.54
C LYS A 76 0.82 3.64 21.43
N SER A 77 0.34 4.83 21.12
CA SER A 77 0.95 5.74 20.17
C SER A 77 1.59 6.93 20.88
N MET A 78 2.66 7.47 20.32
CA MET A 78 3.28 8.71 20.78
C MET A 78 3.26 9.74 19.66
N ARG A 79 3.24 11.02 20.02
CA ARG A 79 3.55 12.15 19.15
C ARG A 79 5.00 12.54 19.44
N TRP A 80 5.80 12.84 18.42
CA TRP A 80 7.17 13.29 18.59
C TRP A 80 7.40 14.67 17.98
N GLY A 81 8.13 15.52 18.69
CA GLY A 81 8.42 16.89 18.26
C GLY A 81 7.14 17.72 18.03
N TYR A 82 7.14 18.50 16.95
CA TYR A 82 6.01 19.35 16.56
C TYR A 82 5.03 18.65 15.59
N TYR A 83 5.33 17.44 15.14
CA TYR A 83 4.59 16.73 14.10
C TYR A 83 3.29 16.11 14.61
N HIS A 84 2.29 15.96 13.74
CA HIS A 84 0.98 15.43 14.15
C HIS A 84 0.87 13.91 14.02
N THR A 85 1.77 13.29 13.26
CA THR A 85 1.84 11.85 13.07
C THR A 85 1.99 11.11 14.40
N ARG A 86 1.16 10.08 14.58
CA ARG A 86 1.19 9.18 15.74
C ARG A 86 1.76 7.84 15.33
N PHE A 87 2.78 7.38 16.05
CA PHE A 87 3.44 6.10 15.80
C PHE A 87 3.93 5.53 17.15
N PRO A 88 4.14 4.22 17.29
CA PRO A 88 4.58 3.62 18.55
C PRO A 88 5.98 4.10 18.97
N ARG A 89 6.81 4.51 18.02
CA ARG A 89 8.16 5.06 18.22
C ARG A 89 8.49 6.05 17.09
N PRO A 90 9.45 6.98 17.28
CA PRO A 90 9.90 7.84 16.20
C PRO A 90 10.41 7.02 15.02
N ILE A 91 9.87 7.28 13.82
CA ILE A 91 10.39 6.73 12.57
C ILE A 91 11.76 7.38 12.34
N ARG A 92 12.77 6.58 11.97
CA ARG A 92 14.15 7.06 11.82
C ARG A 92 14.55 7.23 10.35
N TRP A 93 14.05 6.35 9.49
CA TRP A 93 14.24 6.36 8.05
C TRP A 93 13.12 5.54 7.39
N LEU A 94 12.99 5.69 6.07
CA LEU A 94 12.02 4.98 5.25
C LEU A 94 12.77 4.35 4.06
N VAL A 95 12.69 3.03 3.93
CA VAL A 95 13.14 2.32 2.72
C VAL A 95 11.93 2.01 1.87
N ALA A 96 11.88 2.55 0.65
CA ALA A 96 10.76 2.33 -0.26
C ALA A 96 11.25 2.19 -1.70
N LEU A 97 11.13 0.97 -2.23
CA LEU A 97 11.69 0.60 -3.52
C LEU A 97 10.64 -0.16 -4.35
N PHE A 98 10.63 0.12 -5.65
CA PHE A 98 9.89 -0.64 -6.66
C PHE A 98 10.87 -1.09 -7.74
N GLY A 99 11.22 -2.39 -7.71
CA GLY A 99 12.41 -2.87 -8.41
C GLY A 99 13.66 -2.19 -7.84
N GLU A 100 14.44 -1.52 -8.69
CA GLU A 100 15.62 -0.75 -8.29
C GLU A 100 15.35 0.74 -8.09
N GLN A 101 14.13 1.19 -8.37
CA GLN A 101 13.74 2.60 -8.29
C GLN A 101 13.25 2.94 -6.89
N ILE A 102 13.65 4.12 -6.40
CA ILE A 102 13.10 4.68 -5.16
C ILE A 102 11.67 5.13 -5.44
N VAL A 103 10.74 4.76 -4.57
CA VAL A 103 9.37 5.32 -4.58
C VAL A 103 9.38 6.57 -3.71
N PRO A 104 9.34 7.79 -4.29
CA PRO A 104 9.53 9.02 -3.54
C PRO A 104 8.25 9.39 -2.79
N PHE A 105 8.30 9.38 -1.46
CA PHE A 105 7.29 10.01 -0.60
C PHE A 105 7.91 10.52 0.70
N GLU A 106 7.14 11.35 1.40
CA GLU A 106 7.57 11.96 2.65
C GLU A 106 6.58 11.67 3.76
N ILE A 107 7.10 11.42 4.97
CA ILE A 107 6.33 11.44 6.20
C ILE A 107 6.94 12.51 7.08
N GLU A 108 6.22 13.62 7.23
CA GLU A 108 6.66 14.79 7.99
C GLU A 108 8.01 15.34 7.45
N ASN A 109 9.13 15.06 8.11
CA ASN A 109 10.47 15.49 7.70
C ASN A 109 11.36 14.35 7.16
N LEU A 110 10.78 13.17 6.92
CA LEU A 110 11.50 11.99 6.47
C LEU A 110 11.14 11.69 5.02
N ALA A 111 12.13 11.82 4.13
CA ALA A 111 12.02 11.33 2.76
C ALA A 111 12.37 9.84 2.69
N SER A 112 11.60 9.10 1.89
CA SER A 112 11.92 7.73 1.50
C SER A 112 13.23 7.65 0.71
N GLY A 113 13.98 6.58 0.91
CA GLY A 113 15.17 6.29 0.14
C GLY A 113 15.49 4.80 0.10
N ARG A 114 16.77 4.48 -0.09
CA ARG A 114 17.29 3.09 -0.07
C ARG A 114 18.18 2.78 1.13
N LYS A 115 18.49 3.80 1.94
CA LYS A 115 19.44 3.71 3.04
C LYS A 115 18.77 3.08 4.28
N THR A 116 19.45 2.12 4.87
CA THR A 116 19.03 1.43 6.09
C THR A 116 20.22 1.21 7.03
N TRP A 117 19.95 0.64 8.21
CA TRP A 117 20.95 0.37 9.23
C TRP A 117 20.87 -1.07 9.72
N GLY A 118 22.03 -1.61 10.08
CA GLY A 118 22.18 -2.93 10.66
C GLY A 118 22.08 -2.93 12.18
N HIS A 119 22.70 -3.94 12.79
CA HIS A 119 22.77 -4.01 14.24
C HIS A 119 23.60 -2.87 14.81
N ARG A 120 23.03 -2.12 15.77
CA ARG A 120 23.57 -0.88 16.34
C ARG A 120 25.05 -0.93 16.75
N PHE A 121 25.53 -2.08 17.21
CA PHE A 121 26.91 -2.24 17.69
C PHE A 121 27.81 -3.04 16.74
N LEU A 122 27.23 -3.95 15.94
CA LEU A 122 28.01 -4.88 15.10
C LEU A 122 28.12 -4.38 13.66
N ALA A 123 27.16 -3.57 13.23
CA ALA A 123 27.11 -2.89 11.94
C ALA A 123 26.45 -1.50 12.10
N PRO A 124 27.16 -0.53 12.73
CA PRO A 124 26.62 0.79 13.03
C PRO A 124 26.47 1.68 11.79
N GLU A 125 27.26 1.42 10.76
CA GLU A 125 27.27 2.23 9.54
C GLU A 125 26.02 1.96 8.69
N PRO A 126 25.47 3.00 8.04
CA PRO A 126 24.38 2.83 7.10
C PRO A 126 24.85 2.11 5.83
N PHE A 127 23.92 1.40 5.20
CA PHE A 127 24.11 0.78 3.90
C PHE A 127 22.86 0.91 3.03
N ASP A 128 23.02 0.67 1.73
CA ASP A 128 21.96 0.81 0.74
C ASP A 128 21.37 -0.56 0.36
N ILE A 129 20.06 -0.59 0.17
CA ILE A 129 19.33 -1.71 -0.42
C ILE A 129 19.15 -1.46 -1.91
N ALA A 130 19.69 -2.32 -2.77
CA ALA A 130 19.58 -2.16 -4.21
C ALA A 130 18.16 -2.46 -4.71
N ALA A 131 17.61 -3.60 -4.31
CA ALA A 131 16.25 -4.02 -4.61
C ALA A 131 15.55 -4.66 -3.40
N PRO A 132 14.20 -4.67 -3.33
CA PRO A 132 13.45 -5.34 -2.26
C PRO A 132 13.86 -6.80 -2.03
N ALA A 133 14.24 -7.52 -3.10
CA ALA A 133 14.67 -8.91 -3.03
C ALA A 133 15.95 -9.11 -2.20
N ASP A 134 16.81 -8.11 -2.13
CA ASP A 134 18.07 -8.18 -1.38
C ASP A 134 17.88 -7.90 0.12
N TYR A 135 16.72 -7.36 0.51
CA TYR A 135 16.52 -6.78 1.84
C TYR A 135 16.84 -7.76 2.97
N LEU A 136 16.28 -8.97 2.94
CA LEU A 136 16.49 -9.95 4.01
C LEU A 136 17.96 -10.37 4.12
N LYS A 137 18.58 -10.70 2.99
CA LYS A 137 19.99 -11.12 2.94
C LYS A 137 20.93 -10.03 3.41
N GLN A 138 20.70 -8.79 3.00
CA GLN A 138 21.52 -7.64 3.40
C GLN A 138 21.33 -7.30 4.88
N MET A 139 20.11 -7.41 5.42
CA MET A 139 19.90 -7.20 6.86
C MET A 139 20.60 -8.28 7.68
N GLU A 140 20.55 -9.54 7.24
CA GLU A 140 21.24 -10.66 7.91
C GLU A 140 22.76 -10.48 7.88
N SER A 141 23.35 -10.07 6.75
CA SER A 141 24.79 -9.77 6.67
C SER A 141 25.23 -8.60 7.55
N HIS A 142 24.28 -7.76 7.98
CA HIS A 142 24.48 -6.69 8.95
C HIS A 142 23.92 -7.04 10.34
N PHE A 143 23.90 -8.34 10.67
CA PHE A 143 23.57 -8.91 11.98
C PHE A 143 22.11 -8.69 12.44
N VAL A 144 21.18 -8.55 11.49
CA VAL A 144 19.75 -8.42 11.77
C VAL A 144 18.97 -9.52 11.06
N VAL A 145 18.57 -10.54 11.81
CA VAL A 145 17.68 -11.61 11.31
C VAL A 145 16.23 -11.16 11.48
N LEU A 146 15.58 -10.83 10.37
CA LEU A 146 14.21 -10.32 10.35
C LEU A 146 13.15 -11.43 10.40
N ASP A 147 13.43 -12.58 9.78
CA ASP A 147 12.54 -13.73 9.80
C ASP A 147 12.55 -14.39 11.18
N GLN A 148 11.37 -14.51 11.78
CA GLN A 148 11.24 -14.99 13.16
C GLN A 148 11.50 -16.50 13.28
N ASP A 149 11.17 -17.27 12.25
CA ASP A 149 11.34 -18.72 12.25
C ASP A 149 12.82 -19.06 12.03
N VAL A 150 13.47 -18.41 11.07
CA VAL A 150 14.93 -18.50 10.88
C VAL A 150 15.66 -18.12 12.16
N ARG A 151 15.26 -17.01 12.80
CA ARG A 151 15.87 -16.58 14.06
C ARG A 151 15.69 -17.61 15.17
N ARG A 152 14.51 -18.22 15.28
CA ARG A 152 14.22 -19.26 16.28
C ARG A 152 15.11 -20.48 16.09
N GLU A 153 15.26 -20.95 14.86
CA GLU A 153 16.10 -22.10 14.52
C GLU A 153 17.58 -21.84 14.83
N LEU A 154 18.08 -20.65 14.49
CA LEU A 154 19.46 -20.24 14.80
C LEU A 154 19.72 -20.25 16.32
N ILE A 155 18.83 -19.65 17.10
CA ILE A 155 18.93 -19.64 18.57
C ILE A 155 18.92 -21.08 19.10
N TRP A 156 18.00 -21.91 18.61
CA TRP A 156 17.89 -23.29 19.06
C TRP A 156 19.15 -24.12 18.77
N LYS A 157 19.74 -23.93 17.58
CA LYS A 157 21.00 -24.56 17.20
C LYS A 157 22.15 -24.11 18.12
N GLN A 158 22.24 -22.83 18.42
CA GLN A 158 23.26 -22.28 19.33
C GLN A 158 23.09 -22.81 20.76
N VAL A 159 21.86 -22.89 21.27
CA VAL A 159 21.57 -23.47 22.59
C VAL A 159 22.03 -24.93 22.66
N LYS A 160 21.68 -25.75 21.67
CA LYS A 160 22.12 -27.15 21.62
C LYS A 160 23.63 -27.31 21.56
N ALA A 161 24.31 -26.46 20.77
CA ALA A 161 25.77 -26.49 20.67
C ALA A 161 26.42 -26.13 22.02
N ALA A 162 25.97 -25.06 22.67
CA ALA A 162 26.47 -24.65 23.98
C ALA A 162 26.20 -25.71 25.07
N ALA A 163 25.03 -26.36 25.04
CA ALA A 163 24.69 -27.44 25.96
C ALA A 163 25.61 -28.66 25.77
N ALA A 164 25.87 -29.05 24.52
CA ALA A 164 26.80 -30.12 24.19
C ALA A 164 28.24 -29.83 24.67
N GLU A 165 28.72 -28.58 24.53
CA GLU A 165 30.02 -28.15 25.06
C GLU A 165 30.09 -28.19 26.59
N ALA A 166 28.99 -27.91 27.27
CA ALA A 166 28.87 -27.97 28.73
C ALA A 166 28.62 -29.39 29.29
N GLY A 167 28.45 -30.40 28.42
CA GLY A 167 28.23 -31.79 28.81
C GLY A 167 26.77 -32.17 29.12
N GLY A 168 25.79 -31.34 28.72
CA GLY A 168 24.36 -31.61 28.92
C GLY A 168 23.47 -30.40 28.70
#